data_AF-A0A7I2V2W2-F1
#
_entry.id   AF-A0A7I2V2W2-F1
#
_cell.length_a   1.000
_cell.length_b   1.000
_cell.length_c   1.000
_cell.angle_alpha   90.00
_cell.angle_beta   90.00
_cell.angle_gamma   90.00
#
_symmetry.space_group_name_H-M   'P 1'
#
loop_
_entity.id
_entity.type
_entity.pdbx_description
1 polymer ?
#
loop_
_entity_poly.entity_id
_entity_poly.type
_entity_poly.pdbx_seq_one_letter_code
_entity_poly.pdbx_strand_id
1 'polypeptide(L)'
;MGRSGATSRKALETLRRVGDGVQRNHETAFQGMLRKLDIKNEDDVKSLSRVMIHVFSDGVTNWGRIVTLISFGAFVAKHLKTINQESCIEPLAESITDVLVRTKRDWLVKQRGWDGFVEFFHVEDLEGGIRNVLLAFAGVAGVGAGLAYLIR
;
A
#
# COMPACT_ATOMS: atom_id res chain seq x y z
N MET A 1 -1.63 -28.39 -3.19
CA MET A 1 -1.25 -27.38 -2.19
C MET A 1 0.19 -26.85 -2.29
N GLY A 2 1.14 -27.49 -3.00
CA GLY A 2 2.57 -27.09 -2.96
C GLY A 2 3.00 -25.83 -3.73
N ARG A 3 2.34 -25.46 -4.85
CA ARG A 3 2.75 -24.33 -5.70
C ARG A 3 2.42 -22.96 -5.09
N SER A 4 1.19 -22.77 -4.62
CA SER A 4 0.74 -21.50 -4.02
C SER A 4 1.51 -21.14 -2.76
N GLY A 5 1.85 -22.12 -1.91
CA GLY A 5 2.60 -21.86 -0.67
C GLY A 5 4.04 -21.38 -0.92
N ALA A 6 4.69 -21.87 -1.97
CA ALA A 6 6.04 -21.41 -2.34
C ALA A 6 6.02 -19.99 -2.91
N THR A 7 5.06 -19.67 -3.79
CA THR A 7 4.88 -18.32 -4.34
C THR A 7 4.54 -17.32 -3.24
N SER A 8 3.61 -17.64 -2.34
CA SER A 8 3.25 -16.75 -1.23
C SER A 8 4.44 -16.45 -0.32
N ARG A 9 5.33 -17.42 -0.08
CA ARG A 9 6.55 -17.19 0.71
C ARG A 9 7.49 -16.20 0.03
N LYS A 10 7.77 -16.40 -1.26
CA LYS A 10 8.62 -15.48 -2.05
C LYS A 10 8.01 -14.09 -2.18
N ALA A 11 6.69 -14.00 -2.36
CA ALA A 11 5.97 -12.73 -2.39
C ALA A 11 6.06 -12.01 -1.04
N LEU A 12 5.94 -12.73 0.08
CA LEU A 12 6.13 -12.16 1.41
C LEU A 12 7.57 -11.68 1.65
N GLU A 13 8.58 -12.46 1.25
CA GLU A 13 9.99 -12.04 1.30
C GLU A 13 10.24 -10.77 0.47
N THR A 14 9.65 -10.72 -0.71
CA THR A 14 9.71 -9.54 -1.60
C THR A 14 9.01 -8.33 -0.98
N LEU A 15 7.81 -8.52 -0.40
CA LEU A 15 7.07 -7.48 0.31
C LEU A 15 7.84 -6.93 1.51
N ARG A 16 8.51 -7.79 2.29
CA ARG A 16 9.38 -7.34 3.39
C ARG A 16 10.49 -6.44 2.85
N ARG A 17 11.27 -6.93 1.89
CA ARG A 17 12.40 -6.17 1.33
C ARG A 17 11.95 -4.84 0.72
N VAL A 18 10.98 -4.89 -0.18
CA VAL A 18 10.54 -3.70 -0.94
C VAL A 18 9.72 -2.78 -0.04
N GLY A 19 8.75 -3.32 0.70
CA GLY A 19 7.85 -2.53 1.53
C GLY A 19 8.54 -1.85 2.71
N ASP A 20 9.52 -2.50 3.34
CA ASP A 20 10.33 -1.85 4.38
C ASP A 20 11.23 -0.76 3.77
N GLY A 21 11.65 -0.90 2.51
CA GLY A 21 12.31 0.16 1.75
C GLY A 21 11.38 1.34 1.51
N VAL A 22 10.16 1.09 1.02
CA VAL A 22 9.14 2.12 0.78
C VAL A 22 8.81 2.90 2.06
N GLN A 23 8.59 2.21 3.17
CA GLN A 23 8.29 2.86 4.45
C GLN A 23 9.45 3.75 4.91
N ARG A 24 10.70 3.29 4.81
CA ARG A 24 11.87 4.07 5.21
C ARG A 24 12.10 5.28 4.31
N ASN A 25 12.05 5.10 2.99
CA ASN A 25 12.33 6.16 2.03
C ASN A 25 11.26 7.27 2.03
N HIS A 26 10.05 6.95 2.50
CA HIS A 26 8.91 7.87 2.47
C HIS A 26 8.21 8.02 3.82
N GLU A 27 8.96 7.82 4.91
CA GLU A 27 8.44 7.84 6.28
C GLU A 27 7.69 9.15 6.57
N THR A 28 8.27 10.30 6.25
CA THR A 28 7.65 11.62 6.48
C THR A 28 6.30 11.75 5.78
N ALA A 29 6.19 11.27 4.54
CA ALA A 29 4.93 11.29 3.80
C ALA A 29 3.89 10.35 4.45
N PHE A 30 4.32 9.15 4.85
CA PHE A 30 3.47 8.17 5.53
C PHE A 30 2.96 8.69 6.88
N GLN A 31 3.83 9.31 7.68
CA GLN A 31 3.44 9.97 8.93
C GLN A 31 2.42 11.10 8.69
N GLY A 32 2.67 11.93 7.68
CA GLY A 32 1.75 13.01 7.30
C GLY A 32 0.36 12.51 6.90
N MET A 33 0.31 11.43 6.11
CA MET A 33 -0.94 10.77 5.73
C MET A 33 -1.64 10.14 6.94
N LEU A 34 -0.92 9.37 7.76
CA LEU A 34 -1.47 8.73 8.96
C LEU A 34 -2.11 9.76 9.90
N ARG A 35 -1.40 10.86 10.18
CA ARG A 35 -1.91 11.95 11.03
C ARG A 35 -3.19 12.56 10.46
N LYS A 36 -3.29 12.67 9.14
CA LYS A 36 -4.44 13.28 8.47
C LYS A 36 -5.66 12.38 8.43
N LEU A 37 -5.44 11.08 8.30
CA LEU A 37 -6.50 10.07 8.35
C LEU A 37 -7.04 9.87 9.77
N ASP A 38 -6.28 10.27 10.80
CA ASP A 38 -6.70 10.29 12.21
C ASP A 38 -7.26 8.94 12.69
N ILE A 39 -6.60 7.85 12.29
CA ILE A 39 -7.06 6.47 12.52
C ILE A 39 -6.94 6.11 14.01
N LYS A 40 -8.10 5.87 14.64
CA LYS A 40 -8.22 5.55 16.08
C LYS A 40 -8.95 4.24 16.35
N ASN A 41 -9.79 3.78 15.42
CA ASN A 41 -10.64 2.60 15.59
C ASN A 41 -10.97 1.92 14.26
N GLU A 42 -11.79 0.87 14.31
CA GLU A 42 -12.20 0.07 13.15
C GLU A 42 -13.01 0.87 12.11
N ASP A 43 -13.84 1.82 12.52
CA ASP A 43 -14.63 2.64 11.59
C ASP A 43 -13.73 3.56 10.76
N ASP A 44 -12.65 4.07 11.36
CA ASP A 44 -11.62 4.83 10.64
C ASP A 44 -10.87 3.94 9.64
N VAL A 45 -10.62 2.68 9.98
CA VAL A 45 -10.03 1.69 9.06
C VAL A 45 -10.93 1.43 7.85
N LYS A 46 -12.26 1.38 8.03
CA LYS A 46 -13.22 1.28 6.91
C LYS A 46 -13.17 2.51 6.00
N SER A 47 -12.90 3.69 6.56
CA SER A 47 -12.74 4.92 5.77
C SER A 47 -11.51 4.85 4.84
N LEU A 48 -10.49 4.07 5.21
CA LEU A 48 -9.28 3.87 4.42
C LEU A 48 -9.59 3.33 3.02
N SER A 49 -10.59 2.45 2.87
CA SER A 49 -10.98 1.89 1.57
C SER A 49 -11.28 2.98 0.53
N ARG A 50 -11.87 4.10 0.96
CA ARG A 50 -12.17 5.23 0.06
C ARG A 50 -10.89 5.90 -0.44
N VAL A 51 -9.88 6.01 0.42
CA VAL A 51 -8.56 6.53 0.07
C VAL A 51 -7.86 5.59 -0.89
N MET A 52 -7.90 4.28 -0.61
CA MET A 52 -7.31 3.25 -1.47
C MET A 52 -7.91 3.24 -2.89
N ILE A 53 -9.22 3.43 -3.02
CA ILE A 53 -9.90 3.52 -4.32
C ILE A 53 -9.40 4.73 -5.12
N HIS A 54 -9.22 5.88 -4.47
CA HIS A 54 -8.73 7.09 -5.15
C HIS A 54 -7.29 6.97 -5.67
N VAL A 55 -6.45 6.16 -5.03
CA VAL A 55 -5.06 5.92 -5.49
C VAL A 55 -5.02 5.32 -6.89
N PHE A 56 -6.10 4.65 -7.29
CA PHE A 56 -6.25 4.05 -8.61
C PHE A 56 -7.31 4.73 -9.47
N SER A 57 -7.78 5.93 -9.11
CA SER A 57 -8.86 6.62 -9.84
C SER A 57 -8.44 7.22 -11.17
N ASP A 58 -7.14 7.39 -11.40
CA ASP A 58 -6.57 7.84 -12.68
C ASP A 58 -6.48 6.71 -13.73
N GLY A 59 -7.00 5.51 -13.40
CA GLY A 59 -6.99 4.35 -14.29
C GLY A 59 -5.65 3.61 -14.36
N VAL A 60 -4.58 4.14 -13.77
CA VAL A 60 -3.25 3.54 -13.84
C VAL A 60 -3.09 2.49 -12.73
N THR A 61 -2.64 1.29 -13.11
CA THR A 61 -2.33 0.20 -12.17
C THR A 61 -0.95 -0.36 -12.47
N ASN A 62 -0.08 -0.41 -11.47
CA ASN A 62 1.26 -1.02 -11.53
C ASN A 62 1.67 -1.58 -10.17
N TRP A 63 2.70 -2.42 -10.16
CA TRP A 63 3.18 -3.07 -8.93
C TRP A 63 3.71 -2.09 -7.88
N GLY A 64 4.30 -0.96 -8.31
CA GLY A 64 4.71 0.14 -7.43
C GLY A 64 3.54 0.67 -6.59
N ARG A 65 2.40 0.95 -7.22
CA ARG A 65 1.16 1.40 -6.52
C ARG A 65 0.68 0.37 -5.51
N ILE A 66 0.65 -0.90 -5.92
CA ILE A 66 0.16 -2.00 -5.08
C ILE A 66 1.06 -2.16 -3.86
N VAL A 67 2.39 -2.18 -4.04
CA VAL A 67 3.32 -2.32 -2.90
C VAL A 67 3.30 -1.10 -1.99
N THR A 68 3.19 0.13 -2.53
CA THR A 68 3.04 1.33 -1.70
C THR A 68 1.77 1.26 -0.85
N LEU A 69 0.65 0.80 -1.42
CA LEU A 69 -0.58 0.64 -0.67
C LEU A 69 -0.44 -0.38 0.47
N ILE A 70 0.11 -1.56 0.19
CA ILE A 70 0.33 -2.61 1.21
C ILE A 70 1.32 -2.10 2.29
N SER A 71 2.35 -1.37 1.87
CA SER A 71 3.34 -0.79 2.78
C SER A 71 2.72 0.26 3.70
N PHE A 72 1.81 1.09 3.19
CA PHE A 72 1.06 2.03 4.01
C PHE A 72 0.11 1.31 4.96
N GLY A 73 -0.56 0.25 4.51
CA GLY A 73 -1.34 -0.63 5.38
C GLY A 73 -0.53 -1.21 6.55
N ALA A 74 0.69 -1.69 6.28
CA ALA A 74 1.59 -2.17 7.33
C ALA A 74 2.05 -1.04 8.29
N PHE A 75 2.22 0.19 7.78
CA PHE A 75 2.51 1.36 8.60
C PHE A 75 1.34 1.71 9.54
N VAL A 76 0.11 1.66 9.03
CA VAL A 76 -1.13 1.81 9.83
C VAL A 76 -1.28 0.69 10.85
N ALA A 77 -0.98 -0.57 10.49
CA ALA A 77 -1.04 -1.70 11.41
C ALA A 77 -0.07 -1.54 12.60
N LYS A 78 1.14 -1.02 12.37
CA LYS A 78 2.08 -0.66 13.45
C LYS A 78 1.49 0.41 14.36
N HIS A 79 0.87 1.45 13.81
CA HIS A 79 0.20 2.49 14.59
C HIS A 79 -0.96 1.93 15.43
N LEU A 80 -1.84 1.12 14.84
CA LEU A 80 -2.95 0.45 15.54
C LEU A 80 -2.45 -0.36 16.73
N LYS A 81 -1.33 -1.07 16.58
CA LYS A 81 -0.68 -1.77 17.68
C LYS A 81 -0.22 -0.81 18.79
N THR A 82 0.39 0.33 18.45
CA THR A 82 0.83 1.31 19.47
C THR A 82 -0.30 1.94 20.27
N ILE A 83 -1.51 2.01 19.69
CA ILE A 83 -2.71 2.53 20.35
C ILE A 83 -3.63 1.41 20.90
N ASN A 84 -3.12 0.19 21.00
CA ASN A 84 -3.82 -0.97 21.57
C ASN A 84 -5.10 -1.39 20.82
N GLN A 85 -5.14 -1.17 19.50
CA GLN A 85 -6.24 -1.50 18.57
C GLN A 85 -5.84 -2.66 17.63
N GLU A 86 -5.12 -3.67 18.14
CA GLU A 86 -4.64 -4.81 17.32
C GLU A 86 -5.78 -5.60 16.65
N SER A 87 -6.99 -5.59 17.22
CA SER A 87 -8.19 -6.19 16.63
C SER A 87 -8.57 -5.59 15.27
N CYS A 88 -8.11 -4.38 14.95
CA CYS A 88 -8.39 -3.71 13.69
C CYS A 88 -7.41 -4.09 12.56
N ILE A 89 -6.34 -4.85 12.85
CA ILE A 89 -5.31 -5.20 11.85
C ILE A 89 -5.85 -6.19 10.81
N GLU A 90 -6.62 -7.20 11.23
CA GLU A 90 -7.23 -8.15 10.30
C GLU A 90 -8.28 -7.47 9.39
N PRO A 91 -9.23 -6.67 9.91
CA PRO A 91 -10.13 -5.86 9.07
C PRO A 91 -9.40 -4.94 8.08
N LEU A 92 -8.26 -4.36 8.48
CA LEU A 92 -7.43 -3.55 7.60
C LEU A 92 -6.84 -4.38 6.45
N ALA A 93 -6.29 -5.56 6.75
CA ALA A 93 -5.72 -6.46 5.75
C ALA A 93 -6.79 -6.98 4.78
N GLU A 94 -7.97 -7.34 5.29
CA GLU A 94 -9.13 -7.72 4.48
C GLU A 94 -9.56 -6.57 3.56
N SER A 95 -9.69 -5.35 4.09
CA SER A 95 -10.08 -4.16 3.33
C SER A 95 -9.12 -3.85 2.16
N ILE A 96 -7.81 -3.92 2.40
CA ILE A 96 -6.79 -3.76 1.34
C ILE A 96 -6.94 -4.86 0.28
N THR A 97 -7.08 -6.11 0.74
CA THR A 97 -7.23 -7.28 -0.14
C THR A 97 -8.48 -7.15 -1.00
N ASP A 98 -9.60 -6.72 -0.41
CA ASP A 98 -10.87 -6.54 -1.10
C ASP A 98 -10.78 -5.48 -2.18
N VAL A 99 -10.17 -4.33 -1.91
CA VAL A 99 -9.97 -3.29 -2.92
C VAL A 99 -9.14 -3.82 -4.09
N LEU A 100 -8.00 -4.48 -3.82
CA LEU A 100 -7.12 -5.01 -4.86
C LEU A 100 -7.80 -6.10 -5.68
N VAL A 101 -8.40 -7.10 -5.02
CA VAL A 101 -8.99 -8.25 -5.70
C VAL A 101 -10.27 -7.86 -6.43
N ARG A 102 -11.15 -7.04 -5.85
CA ARG A 102 -12.44 -6.71 -6.48
C ARG A 102 -12.29 -5.72 -7.64
N THR A 103 -11.35 -4.78 -7.54
CA THR A 103 -11.21 -3.72 -8.56
C THR A 103 -10.08 -3.97 -9.56
N LYS A 104 -9.08 -4.78 -9.21
CA LYS A 104 -7.89 -5.02 -10.05
C LYS A 104 -7.65 -6.49 -10.39
N ARG A 105 -8.65 -7.38 -10.21
CA ARG A 105 -8.56 -8.82 -10.57
C ARG A 105 -7.97 -9.02 -11.96
N ASP A 106 -8.55 -8.41 -12.98
CA ASP A 106 -8.17 -8.67 -14.37
C ASP A 106 -6.73 -8.25 -14.65
N TRP A 107 -6.31 -7.12 -14.06
CA TRP A 107 -4.93 -6.68 -14.11
C TRP A 107 -4.00 -7.67 -13.40
N LEU A 108 -4.34 -8.10 -12.18
CA LEU A 108 -3.55 -9.08 -11.42
C LEU A 108 -3.40 -10.40 -12.19
N VAL A 109 -4.47 -10.90 -12.81
CA VAL A 109 -4.43 -12.10 -13.64
C VAL A 109 -3.53 -11.90 -14.87
N LYS A 110 -3.67 -10.76 -15.56
CA LYS A 110 -2.81 -10.40 -16.71
C LYS A 110 -1.33 -10.33 -16.34
N GLN A 111 -1.02 -9.92 -15.11
CA GLN A 111 0.34 -9.86 -14.56
C GLN A 111 0.80 -11.16 -13.90
N ARG A 112 0.13 -12.30 -14.13
CA ARG A 112 0.49 -13.61 -13.52
C ARG A 112 0.47 -13.59 -11.98
N GLY A 113 -0.38 -12.75 -11.40
CA GLY A 113 -0.59 -12.66 -9.95
C GLY A 113 0.69 -12.41 -9.17
N TRP A 114 0.82 -13.10 -8.03
CA TRP A 114 1.99 -12.94 -7.15
C TRP A 114 3.29 -13.52 -7.73
N ASP A 115 3.22 -14.41 -8.71
CA ASP A 115 4.44 -14.86 -9.43
C ASP A 115 5.04 -13.69 -10.22
N GLY A 116 4.21 -12.93 -10.96
CA GLY A 116 4.68 -11.75 -11.68
C GLY A 116 5.11 -10.61 -10.77
N PHE A 117 4.52 -10.47 -9.58
CA PHE A 117 5.00 -9.54 -8.55
C PHE A 117 6.44 -9.86 -8.11
N VAL A 118 6.72 -11.14 -7.82
CA VAL A 118 8.06 -11.59 -7.43
C VAL A 118 9.06 -11.39 -8.58
N GLU A 119 8.67 -11.74 -9.81
CA GLU A 119 9.50 -11.56 -11.00
C GLU A 119 9.84 -10.08 -11.24
N PHE A 120 8.86 -9.18 -11.15
CA PHE A 120 9.04 -7.74 -11.35
C PHE A 120 10.06 -7.15 -10.36
N PHE A 121 9.93 -7.47 -9.08
CA PHE A 121 10.81 -6.95 -8.04
C PHE A 121 12.11 -7.73 -7.85
N HIS A 122 12.36 -8.76 -8.66
CA HIS A 122 13.64 -9.45 -8.64
C HIS A 122 14.77 -8.56 -9.18
N VAL A 123 14.48 -7.58 -10.04
CA VAL A 123 15.48 -6.82 -10.82
C VAL A 123 15.33 -5.29 -10.73
N GLU A 124 14.14 -4.73 -10.50
CA GLU A 124 13.91 -3.29 -10.70
C GLU A 124 14.06 -2.39 -9.46
N ASP A 125 14.48 -1.15 -9.72
CA ASP A 125 14.55 -0.03 -8.77
C ASP A 125 13.23 0.78 -8.79
N LEU A 126 12.57 0.94 -7.63
CA LEU A 126 11.15 1.32 -7.53
C LEU A 126 10.84 2.82 -7.56
N GLU A 127 11.86 3.66 -7.47
CA GLU A 127 11.73 4.96 -6.82
C GLU A 127 10.77 5.92 -7.55
N GLY A 128 10.79 5.93 -8.89
CA GLY A 128 9.93 6.78 -9.70
C GLY A 128 8.44 6.45 -9.61
N GLY A 129 8.09 5.18 -9.43
CA GLY A 129 6.69 4.73 -9.33
C GLY A 129 6.07 5.11 -7.99
N ILE A 130 6.84 5.02 -6.90
CA ILE A 130 6.35 5.29 -5.54
C ILE A 130 6.03 6.77 -5.34
N ARG A 131 6.88 7.67 -5.87
CA ARG A 131 6.67 9.13 -5.76
C ARG A 131 5.31 9.56 -6.30
N ASN A 132 4.92 9.06 -7.47
CA ASN A 132 3.64 9.38 -8.09
C ASN A 132 2.45 8.88 -7.27
N VAL A 133 2.59 7.73 -6.61
CA VAL A 133 1.56 7.16 -5.73
C VAL A 133 1.37 8.01 -4.49
N LEU A 134 2.47 8.40 -3.85
CA LEU A 134 2.44 9.26 -2.66
C LEU A 134 1.77 10.60 -2.94
N LEU A 135 2.04 11.20 -4.09
CA LEU A 135 1.38 12.44 -4.51
C LEU A 135 -0.13 12.25 -4.67
N ALA A 136 -0.58 11.13 -5.24
CA ALA A 136 -2.00 10.81 -5.36
C ALA A 136 -2.67 10.67 -3.99
N PHE A 137 -2.06 9.94 -3.05
CA PHE A 137 -2.58 9.84 -1.68
C PHE A 137 -2.61 11.20 -0.96
N ALA A 138 -1.57 12.02 -1.09
CA ALA A 138 -1.49 13.35 -0.49
C ALA A 138 -2.61 14.29 -0.98
N GLY A 139 -2.92 14.25 -2.28
CA GLY A 139 -4.00 15.01 -2.88
C GLY A 139 -5.38 14.64 -2.30
N VAL A 140 -5.64 13.33 -2.14
CA VAL A 140 -6.90 12.80 -1.59
C VAL A 140 -7.05 13.11 -0.11
N ALA A 141 -5.96 13.04 0.63
CA ALA A 141 -5.96 13.45 2.02
C ALA A 141 -6.22 14.97 2.14
N GLY A 142 -6.07 15.77 1.07
CA GLY A 142 -6.27 17.23 1.05
C GLY A 142 -5.03 18.03 1.42
N VAL A 143 -3.84 17.42 1.32
CA VAL A 143 -2.56 18.11 1.46
C VAL A 143 -2.23 18.69 0.09
N GLY A 144 -2.96 19.74 -0.31
CA GLY A 144 -2.71 20.42 -1.59
C GLY A 144 -1.26 20.89 -1.66
N ALA A 145 -0.58 20.63 -2.79
CA ALA A 145 0.71 21.14 -3.29
C ALA A 145 1.95 21.28 -2.36
N GLY A 146 1.82 21.48 -1.06
CA GLY A 146 2.91 21.71 -0.11
C GLY A 146 3.83 20.51 0.09
N LEU A 147 3.38 19.29 -0.21
CA LEU A 147 4.25 18.10 -0.21
C LEU A 147 5.10 17.97 -1.47
N ALA A 148 4.82 18.69 -2.55
CA ALA A 148 5.72 18.72 -3.70
C ALA A 148 7.11 19.28 -3.33
N TYR A 149 7.19 20.09 -2.26
CA TYR A 149 8.44 20.66 -1.75
C TYR A 149 9.24 19.69 -0.87
N LEU A 150 8.62 18.67 -0.28
CA LEU A 150 9.31 17.66 0.56
C LEU A 150 9.77 16.42 -0.23
N ILE A 151 9.53 16.40 -1.54
CA ILE A 151 10.01 15.37 -2.47
C ILE A 151 10.99 15.98 -3.48
N ARG A 152 11.87 16.87 -3.00
CA ARG A 152 13.04 17.35 -3.72
C ARG A 152 14.29 17.04 -2.90
#